data_AF-A0A0D0AQ74-F1
#
_entry.id   AF-A0A0D0AQ74-F1
#
_cell.length_a   1.000
_cell.length_b   1.000
_cell.length_c   1.000
_cell.angle_alpha   90.00
_cell.angle_beta   90.00
_cell.angle_gamma   90.00
#
_symmetry.space_group_name_H-M   'P 1'
#
loop_
_entity.id
_entity.type
_entity.pdbx_description
1 polymer ?
#
loop_
_entity_poly.entity_id
_entity_poly.type
_entity_poly.pdbx_seq_one_letter_code
_entity_poly.pdbx_strand_id
1 'polypeptide(L)'
;MVPGGPRPGVEVRWNIEGDPIIGYFARILGAPTAPGFPPYPVNRVFALFKDQQKAERWHFKPYEYYGLNQYVILGHDEGFWVAPEEGGELIYQQLVLQGDIEPRYPPRAVFELRWVESD
;
A
#
# COMPACT_ATOMS: atom_id res chain seq x y z
N MET A 1 -6.19 -34.07 -9.46
CA MET A 1 -5.97 -32.75 -10.12
C MET A 1 -7.13 -31.86 -9.72
N VAL A 2 -6.89 -30.87 -8.84
CA VAL A 2 -7.86 -29.81 -8.54
C VAL A 2 -7.42 -28.59 -9.35
N PRO A 3 -8.24 -28.05 -10.25
CA PRO A 3 -7.85 -26.91 -11.07
C PRO A 3 -7.96 -25.61 -10.26
N GLY A 4 -6.85 -24.86 -10.19
CA GLY A 4 -6.88 -23.40 -10.09
C GLY A 4 -7.19 -22.77 -8.73
N GLY A 5 -6.57 -23.22 -7.65
CA GLY A 5 -6.48 -22.38 -6.43
C GLY A 5 -5.65 -21.10 -6.69
N PRO A 6 -5.88 -20.00 -5.93
CA PRO A 6 -5.15 -18.75 -6.11
C PRO A 6 -3.63 -18.97 -5.95
N ARG A 7 -2.84 -18.34 -6.84
CA ARG A 7 -1.37 -18.44 -6.80
C ARG A 7 -0.82 -17.69 -5.58
N PRO A 8 0.04 -18.30 -4.74
CA PRO A 8 0.66 -17.61 -3.61
C PRO A 8 1.57 -16.47 -4.06
N GLY A 9 1.47 -15.33 -3.37
CA GLY A 9 2.53 -14.33 -3.17
C GLY A 9 3.18 -13.72 -4.41
N VAL A 10 2.55 -12.70 -5.00
CA VAL A 10 3.28 -11.80 -5.90
C VAL A 10 4.18 -10.92 -5.03
N GLU A 11 5.47 -11.24 -5.01
CA GLU A 11 6.48 -10.37 -4.39
C GLU A 11 6.76 -9.19 -5.32
N VAL A 12 6.63 -7.97 -4.78
CA VAL A 12 6.92 -6.74 -5.50
C VAL A 12 8.01 -5.99 -4.73
N ARG A 13 9.08 -5.61 -5.44
CA ARG A 13 10.18 -4.83 -4.86
C ARG A 13 9.90 -3.34 -5.01
N TRP A 14 10.08 -2.62 -3.90
CA TRP A 14 9.88 -1.18 -3.82
C TRP A 14 11.12 -0.54 -3.21
N ASN A 15 11.48 0.65 -3.69
CA ASN A 15 12.47 1.49 -3.03
C ASN A 15 11.73 2.47 -2.11
N ILE A 16 12.01 2.40 -0.81
CA ILE A 16 11.36 3.22 0.21
C ILE A 16 12.33 4.33 0.62
N GLU A 17 11.96 5.58 0.39
CA GLU A 17 12.77 6.77 0.69
C GLU A 17 12.00 7.74 1.59
N GLY A 18 12.56 8.14 2.72
CA GLY A 18 11.93 9.08 3.64
C GLY A 18 12.17 8.74 5.10
N ASP A 19 11.25 9.15 5.97
CA ASP A 19 11.36 8.98 7.41
C ASP A 19 10.01 8.72 8.09
N PRO A 20 9.98 8.18 9.33
CA PRO A 20 8.74 7.84 10.02
C PRO A 20 7.83 9.01 10.38
N ILE A 21 8.35 10.24 10.46
CA ILE A 21 7.61 11.43 10.92
C ILE A 21 6.82 12.05 9.77
N ILE A 22 7.45 12.17 8.60
CA ILE A 22 6.86 12.81 7.41
C ILE A 22 6.20 11.76 6.50
N GLY A 23 6.60 10.50 6.63
CA GLY A 23 6.21 9.40 5.75
C GLY A 23 7.24 9.16 4.65
N TYR A 24 6.98 8.15 3.83
CA TYR A 24 7.93 7.63 2.85
C TYR A 24 7.36 7.67 1.43
N PHE A 25 8.22 7.94 0.46
CA PHE A 25 7.93 7.65 -0.93
C PHE A 25 8.17 6.17 -1.20
N ALA A 26 7.13 5.47 -1.67
CA ALA A 26 7.25 4.12 -2.19
C ALA A 26 7.42 4.16 -3.70
N ARG A 27 8.60 3.79 -4.19
CA ARG A 27 8.95 3.83 -5.61
C ARG A 27 8.99 2.45 -6.24
N ILE A 28 8.46 2.34 -7.45
CA ILE A 28 8.58 1.15 -8.31
C ILE A 28 9.08 1.59 -9.68
N LEU A 29 10.07 0.88 -10.21
CA LEU A 29 10.72 1.24 -11.48
C LEU A 29 11.20 2.71 -11.52
N GLY A 30 11.70 3.21 -10.38
CA GLY A 30 12.17 4.59 -10.22
C GLY A 30 11.08 5.66 -10.03
N ALA A 31 9.81 5.33 -10.23
CA ALA A 31 8.69 6.27 -10.11
C ALA A 31 8.03 6.17 -8.72
N PRO A 32 7.77 7.30 -8.03
CA PRO A 32 7.05 7.31 -6.76
C PRO A 32 5.56 7.03 -6.97
N THR A 33 4.85 6.64 -5.91
CA THR A 33 3.43 6.31 -5.99
C THR A 33 2.51 7.37 -5.40
N ALA A 34 1.27 7.37 -5.87
CA ALA A 34 0.18 8.18 -5.35
C ALA A 34 -1.17 7.47 -5.56
N PRO A 35 -2.22 7.84 -4.81
CA PRO A 35 -3.57 7.45 -5.18
C PRO A 35 -3.95 8.07 -6.54
N GLY A 36 -4.89 7.45 -7.25
CA GLY A 36 -5.43 7.99 -8.49
C GLY A 36 -6.00 9.39 -8.28
N PHE A 37 -5.74 10.30 -9.22
CA PHE A 37 -6.33 11.63 -9.24
C PHE A 37 -7.42 11.72 -10.32
N PRO A 38 -8.50 12.49 -10.11
CA PRO A 38 -9.50 12.72 -11.15
C PRO A 38 -8.87 13.11 -12.50
N PRO A 39 -9.37 12.58 -13.63
CA PRO A 39 -10.58 11.77 -13.78
C PRO A 39 -10.37 10.26 -13.52
N TYR A 40 -9.17 9.84 -13.14
CA TYR A 40 -8.90 8.42 -12.87
C TYR A 40 -9.58 7.99 -11.57
N PRO A 41 -9.93 6.70 -11.45
CA PRO A 41 -10.52 6.19 -10.22
C PRO A 41 -9.58 6.46 -9.04
N VAL A 42 -10.05 7.24 -8.06
CA VAL A 42 -9.31 7.54 -6.81
C VAL A 42 -9.07 6.27 -5.96
N ASN A 43 -9.62 5.13 -6.39
CA ASN A 43 -9.55 3.87 -5.68
C ASN A 43 -8.40 2.95 -6.14
N ARG A 44 -7.35 3.53 -6.72
CA ARG A 44 -6.16 2.80 -7.22
C ARG A 44 -4.89 3.52 -6.81
N VAL A 45 -3.79 2.76 -6.70
CA VAL A 45 -2.45 3.29 -6.45
C VAL A 45 -1.64 3.21 -7.75
N PHE A 46 -1.03 4.31 -8.16
CA PHE A 46 -0.30 4.43 -9.42
C PHE A 46 1.14 4.86 -9.21
N ALA A 47 2.04 4.33 -10.06
CA ALA A 47 3.39 4.87 -10.23
C ALA A 47 3.36 6.13 -11.11
N LEU A 48 3.87 7.25 -10.60
CA LEU A 48 3.87 8.54 -11.27
C LEU A 48 5.13 8.71 -12.12
N PHE A 49 5.06 8.36 -13.40
CA PHE A 49 6.14 8.65 -14.36
C PHE A 49 6.21 10.13 -14.76
N LYS A 50 5.08 10.85 -14.62
CA LYS A 50 4.95 12.30 -14.82
C LYS A 50 4.41 12.92 -13.53
N ASP A 51 4.62 14.22 -13.36
CA ASP A 51 4.16 14.97 -12.19
C ASP A 51 4.59 14.36 -10.84
N GLN A 52 5.84 13.89 -10.71
CA GLN A 52 6.34 13.24 -9.49
C GLN A 52 6.23 14.11 -8.22
N GLN A 53 6.12 15.43 -8.36
CA GLN A 53 5.84 16.34 -7.27
C GLN A 53 4.47 16.13 -6.59
N LYS A 54 3.55 15.39 -7.22
CA LYS A 54 2.25 14.99 -6.67
C LYS A 54 2.30 13.63 -5.94
N ALA A 55 3.49 13.07 -5.75
CA ALA A 55 3.66 11.81 -5.06
C ALA A 55 3.13 11.87 -3.62
N GLU A 56 2.51 10.78 -3.18
CA GLU A 56 2.04 10.62 -1.82
C GLU A 56 3.19 10.18 -0.91
N ARG A 57 3.13 10.61 0.35
CA ARG A 57 3.98 10.07 1.41
C ARG A 57 3.18 9.06 2.22
N TRP A 58 3.57 7.81 2.10
CA TRP A 58 2.92 6.69 2.75
C TRP A 58 3.46 6.47 4.15
N HIS A 59 2.56 6.14 5.07
CA HIS A 59 2.88 5.75 6.43
C HIS A 59 2.70 4.24 6.57
N PHE A 60 3.79 3.55 6.89
CA PHE A 60 3.81 2.12 7.12
C PHE A 60 3.55 1.88 8.62
N LYS A 61 2.27 1.77 9.00
CA LYS A 61 1.87 1.62 10.41
C LYS A 61 1.82 0.13 10.79
N PRO A 62 2.64 -0.33 11.76
CA PRO A 62 2.47 -1.65 12.35
C PRO A 62 1.29 -1.64 13.32
N TYR A 63 0.64 -2.79 13.48
CA TYR A 63 -0.34 -3.01 14.54
C TYR A 63 -0.02 -4.30 15.30
N GLU A 64 -0.08 -4.24 16.63
CA GLU A 64 0.36 -5.32 17.51
C GLU A 64 -0.34 -6.66 17.26
N TYR A 65 -1.59 -6.60 16.77
CA TYR A 65 -2.45 -7.77 16.58
C TYR A 65 -2.31 -8.46 15.21
N TYR A 66 -1.56 -7.90 14.25
CA TYR A 66 -1.30 -8.55 12.95
C TYR A 66 -0.03 -9.43 12.98
N GLY A 67 0.99 -9.01 13.75
CA GLY A 67 2.23 -9.76 13.94
C GLY A 67 3.45 -9.00 13.43
N LEU A 68 4.63 -9.62 13.62
CA LEU A 68 5.90 -8.99 13.24
C LEU A 68 5.96 -8.79 11.72
N ASN A 69 6.50 -7.64 11.29
CA ASN A 69 6.65 -7.24 9.89
C ASN A 69 5.35 -7.10 9.09
N GLN A 70 4.20 -7.04 9.77
CA GLN A 70 2.91 -6.80 9.15
C GLN A 70 2.50 -5.33 9.32
N TYR A 71 2.20 -4.68 8.20
CA TYR A 71 1.96 -3.25 8.14
C TYR A 71 0.70 -2.94 7.34
N VAL A 72 0.03 -1.86 7.74
CA VAL A 72 -0.94 -1.18 6.88
C VAL A 72 -0.25 0.04 6.29
N ILE A 73 -0.44 0.25 4.99
CA ILE A 73 0.15 1.36 4.24
C ILE A 73 -0.92 2.44 4.07
N LEU A 74 -0.73 3.57 4.74
CA LEU A 74 -1.71 4.66 4.81
C LEU A 74 -1.24 5.89 4.05
N GLY A 75 -2.15 6.57 3.35
CA GLY A 75 -1.92 7.91 2.81
C GLY A 75 -2.20 8.99 3.85
N HIS A 76 -1.98 10.25 3.47
CA HIS A 76 -2.15 11.39 4.37
C HIS A 76 -3.60 11.60 4.83
N ASP A 77 -4.58 11.22 4.01
CA ASP A 77 -6.01 11.32 4.31
C ASP A 77 -6.55 10.09 5.07
N GLU A 78 -5.67 9.27 5.65
CA GLU A 78 -5.97 8.00 6.32
C GLU A 78 -6.65 6.95 5.42
N GLY A 79 -6.67 7.16 4.10
CA GLY A 79 -6.92 6.09 3.14
C GLY A 79 -5.79 5.06 3.15
N PHE A 80 -6.07 3.83 2.71
CA PHE A 80 -5.16 2.70 2.85
C PHE A 80 -5.07 1.83 1.61
N TRP A 81 -3.93 1.16 1.45
CA TRP A 81 -3.70 0.22 0.36
C TRP A 81 -4.45 -1.09 0.62
N VAL A 82 -5.01 -1.67 -0.44
CA VAL A 82 -5.64 -2.99 -0.41
C VAL A 82 -5.17 -3.80 -1.61
N ALA A 83 -4.67 -5.01 -1.34
CA ALA A 83 -4.32 -5.98 -2.36
C ALA A 83 -5.57 -6.45 -3.12
N PRO A 84 -5.48 -6.61 -4.45
CA PRO A 84 -6.59 -7.13 -5.25
C PRO A 84 -6.85 -8.62 -4.92
N GLU A 85 -8.07 -9.09 -5.16
CA GLU A 85 -8.46 -10.50 -4.87
C GLU A 85 -7.76 -11.49 -5.79
N GLU A 86 -7.62 -11.13 -7.05
CA GLU A 86 -6.88 -11.85 -8.07
C GLU A 86 -6.03 -10.84 -8.85
N GLY A 87 -4.90 -11.29 -9.41
CA GLY A 87 -3.85 -10.43 -9.98
C GLY A 87 -4.36 -9.13 -10.61
N GLY A 88 -3.77 -8.01 -10.22
CA GLY A 88 -4.27 -6.69 -10.61
C GLY A 88 -3.55 -5.55 -9.92
N GLU A 89 -4.19 -4.39 -9.93
CA GLU A 89 -3.67 -3.15 -9.37
C GLU A 89 -4.01 -3.03 -7.89
N LEU A 90 -3.10 -2.39 -7.13
CA LEU A 90 -3.37 -2.01 -5.75
C LEU A 90 -4.54 -1.02 -5.69
N ILE A 91 -5.42 -1.26 -4.73
CA ILE A 91 -6.62 -0.46 -4.50
C ILE A 91 -6.32 0.56 -3.40
N TYR A 92 -6.76 1.80 -3.59
CA TYR A 92 -6.77 2.81 -2.53
C TYR A 92 -8.17 2.90 -1.93
N GLN A 93 -8.30 2.64 -0.64
CA GLN A 93 -9.60 2.64 0.03
C GLN A 93 -9.63 3.69 1.13
N GLN A 94 -10.66 4.54 1.12
CA GLN A 94 -10.88 5.50 2.19
C GLN A 94 -11.32 4.79 3.48
N LEU A 95 -10.73 5.18 4.60
CA LEU A 95 -11.13 4.68 5.90
C LEU A 95 -12.43 5.36 6.33
N VAL A 96 -13.47 4.56 6.55
CA VAL A 96 -14.72 5.03 7.16
C VAL A 96 -14.71 4.57 8.62
N LEU A 97 -14.20 5.43 9.51
CA LEU A 97 -14.27 5.18 10.96
C LEU A 97 -15.69 5.46 11.46
N GLN A 98 -16.25 4.52 12.22
CA GLN A 98 -17.41 4.76 13.08
C GLN A 98 -16.96 4.70 14.55
N GLY A 99 -16.76 5.88 15.16
CA GLY A 99 -16.45 6.03 16.60
C GLY A 99 -14.98 5.85 16.97
N ASP A 100 -14.72 5.77 18.28
CA ASP A 100 -13.38 5.75 18.90
C ASP A 100 -12.72 4.35 18.93
N ILE A 101 -13.16 3.42 18.09
CA ILE A 101 -12.61 2.07 18.03
C ILE A 101 -11.42 2.06 17.06
N GLU A 102 -10.30 1.47 17.47
CA GLU A 102 -9.16 1.27 16.56
C GLU A 102 -9.60 0.59 15.26
N PRO A 103 -9.21 1.13 14.09
CA PRO A 103 -9.61 0.55 12.82
C PRO A 103 -9.09 -0.87 12.69
N ARG A 104 -10.00 -1.82 12.44
CA ARG A 104 -9.64 -3.17 11.99
C ARG A 104 -9.68 -3.20 10.48
N TYR A 105 -8.51 -3.39 9.89
CA TYR A 105 -8.31 -3.48 8.46
C TYR A 105 -8.58 -4.91 7.97
N PRO A 106 -9.11 -5.07 6.74
CA PRO A 106 -9.28 -6.40 6.17
C PRO A 106 -7.90 -7.04 5.92
N PRO A 107 -7.79 -8.39 5.88
CA PRO A 107 -6.51 -9.07 5.66
C PRO A 107 -5.75 -8.61 4.42
N ARG A 108 -6.46 -8.21 3.36
CA ARG A 108 -5.86 -7.70 2.11
C ARG A 108 -5.26 -6.30 2.22
N ALA A 109 -5.52 -5.59 3.32
CA ALA A 109 -4.90 -4.29 3.61
C ALA A 109 -3.64 -4.43 4.50
N VAL A 110 -3.30 -5.67 4.88
CA VAL A 110 -2.14 -5.98 5.71
C VAL A 110 -1.06 -6.57 4.81
N PHE A 111 0.09 -5.91 4.76
CA PHE A 111 1.23 -6.27 3.93
C PHE A 111 2.36 -6.78 4.80
N GLU A 112 2.94 -7.92 4.41
CA GLU A 112 4.20 -8.37 4.97
C GLU A 112 5.36 -7.66 4.24
N LEU A 113 6.22 -6.98 4.98
CA LEU A 113 7.40 -6.30 4.42
C LEU A 113 8.67 -7.05 4.78
N ARG A 114 9.55 -7.24 3.80
CA ARG A 114 10.88 -7.83 3.98
C ARG A 114 11.92 -6.91 3.36
N TRP A 115 12.94 -6.58 4.15
CA TRP A 115 14.09 -5.83 3.65
C TRP A 115 14.93 -6.76 2.79
N VAL A 116 15.31 -6.27 1.61
CA VAL A 116 16.23 -6.92 0.69
C VAL A 116 17.39 -5.99 0.44
N GLU A 117 18.60 -6.54 0.30
CA GLU A 117 19.77 -5.75 -0.09
C GLU A 117 19.58 -5.27 -1.54
N SER A 118 19.98 -4.03 -1.82
CA SER A 118 20.06 -3.53 -3.19
C SER A 118 21.31 -4.09 -3.84
N ASP A 119 21.15 -4.68 -5.03
CA ASP A 119 22.26 -5.00 -5.93
C ASP A 119 22.98 -3.71 -6.41
#